data_AF-A0A9E0JRX4-F1
#
_entry.id   AF-A0A9E0JRX4-F1
#
_cell.length_a   1.000
_cell.length_b   1.000
_cell.length_c   1.000
_cell.angle_alpha   90.00
_cell.angle_beta   90.00
_cell.angle_gamma   90.00
#
_symmetry.space_group_name_H-M   'P 1'
#
loop_
_entity.id
_entity.type
_entity.pdbx_description
1 polymer ?
#
loop_
_entity_poly.entity_id
_entity_poly.type
_entity_poly.pdbx_seq_one_letter_code
_entity_poly.pdbx_strand_id
1 'polypeptide(L)'
;MRRVLVAGLVAALLAGCASSRLTSANYARIGDGMDRADVVAILGEPTEMISGSLMGESGGGAVWRQGDTVVVIQFAGDRVAGKQIVKGRAVGLLDWLE
;
A
#
# COMPACT_ATOMS: atom_id res chain seq x y z
N MET A 1 30.76 -9.49 -31.20
CA MET A 1 30.41 -10.62 -30.31
C MET A 1 30.54 -10.09 -28.88
N ARG A 2 29.60 -10.15 -27.91
CA ARG A 2 28.36 -10.90 -27.75
C ARG A 2 27.59 -10.19 -26.59
N ARG A 3 26.30 -9.88 -26.82
CA ARG A 3 25.22 -9.67 -25.82
C ARG A 3 25.21 -8.36 -25.02
N VAL A 4 24.72 -7.30 -25.67
CA VAL A 4 23.88 -6.29 -25.03
C VAL A 4 22.62 -7.01 -24.52
N LEU A 5 22.43 -7.10 -23.21
CA LEU A 5 21.16 -7.55 -22.61
C LEU A 5 20.31 -6.31 -22.36
N VAL A 6 19.48 -5.99 -23.36
CA VAL A 6 18.30 -5.13 -23.21
C VAL A 6 17.21 -5.96 -22.54
N ALA A 7 16.80 -5.56 -21.34
CA ALA A 7 15.52 -5.87 -20.72
C ALA A 7 15.35 -4.84 -19.58
N GLY A 8 14.63 -3.72 -19.70
CA GLY A 8 13.44 -3.48 -20.50
C GLY A 8 12.21 -3.95 -19.76
N LEU A 9 11.76 -3.22 -18.73
CA LEU A 9 10.33 -3.09 -18.44
C LEU A 9 10.02 -1.89 -17.52
N VAL A 10 9.57 -0.82 -18.19
CA VAL A 10 8.44 0.04 -17.79
C VAL A 10 8.60 0.86 -16.50
N ALA A 11 9.12 2.07 -16.71
CA ALA A 11 8.71 3.24 -15.96
C ALA A 11 7.19 3.45 -16.15
N ALA A 12 6.37 2.96 -15.24
CA ALA A 12 4.95 3.29 -15.17
C ALA A 12 4.78 4.66 -14.48
N LEU A 13 5.15 5.72 -15.19
CA LEU A 13 4.59 7.04 -14.94
C LEU A 13 3.12 7.01 -15.36
N LEU A 14 2.26 6.55 -14.47
CA LEU A 14 0.84 6.86 -14.51
C LEU A 14 0.51 7.53 -13.18
N ALA A 15 0.85 8.82 -13.11
CA ALA A 15 0.17 9.76 -12.24
C ALA A 15 -1.31 9.77 -12.65
N GLY A 16 -2.06 8.78 -12.16
CA GLY A 16 -3.48 8.64 -12.40
C GLY A 16 -4.21 9.85 -11.82
N CYS A 17 -5.14 10.39 -12.61
CA CYS A 17 -6.07 11.44 -12.23
C CYS A 17 -6.60 11.23 -10.79
N ALA A 18 -6.57 12.31 -10.01
CA ALA A 18 -6.76 12.37 -8.57
C ALA A 18 -8.20 12.07 -8.07
N SER A 19 -8.79 10.95 -8.50
CA SER A 19 -9.90 10.33 -7.78
C SER A 19 -9.32 9.60 -6.58
N SER A 20 -9.79 9.92 -5.37
CA SER A 20 -9.39 9.22 -4.17
C SER A 20 -9.71 7.73 -4.27
N ARG A 21 -8.69 6.86 -4.28
CA ARG A 21 -8.90 5.40 -4.19
C ARG A 21 -9.00 4.93 -2.74
N LEU A 22 -8.53 5.73 -1.78
CA LEU A 22 -8.59 5.45 -0.34
C LEU A 22 -9.97 5.81 0.23
N THR A 23 -11.02 5.18 -0.30
CA THR A 23 -12.40 5.36 0.18
C THR A 23 -12.79 4.27 1.17
N SER A 24 -13.81 4.53 2.00
CA SER A 24 -14.39 3.50 2.89
C SER A 24 -14.85 2.26 2.11
N ALA A 25 -15.42 2.47 0.92
CA ALA A 25 -15.93 1.39 0.07
C ALA A 25 -14.80 0.49 -0.43
N ASN A 26 -13.70 1.07 -0.92
CA ASN A 26 -12.54 0.30 -1.36
C ASN A 26 -11.85 -0.43 -0.20
N TYR A 27 -11.70 0.23 0.95
CA TYR A 27 -11.16 -0.41 2.16
C TYR A 27 -12.03 -1.58 2.65
N ALA A 28 -13.36 -1.47 2.55
CA ALA A 28 -14.29 -2.53 2.94
C ALA A 28 -14.17 -3.78 2.05
N ARG A 29 -13.76 -3.63 0.79
CA ARG A 29 -13.55 -4.74 -0.15
C ARG A 29 -12.34 -5.60 0.18
N ILE A 30 -11.37 -5.07 0.91
CA ILE A 30 -10.17 -5.81 1.32
C ILE A 30 -10.52 -6.74 2.46
N GLY A 31 -10.25 -8.02 2.31
CA GLY A 31 -10.48 -9.05 3.32
C GLY A 31 -9.20 -9.79 3.67
N ASP A 32 -9.23 -10.51 4.79
CA ASP A 32 -8.13 -11.40 5.19
C ASP A 32 -7.90 -12.48 4.12
N GLY A 33 -6.64 -12.84 3.90
CA GLY A 33 -6.23 -13.82 2.89
C GLY A 33 -6.19 -13.28 1.45
N MET A 34 -6.67 -12.06 1.19
CA MET A 34 -6.62 -11.43 -0.14
C MET A 34 -5.17 -11.28 -0.63
N ASP A 35 -4.95 -11.48 -1.92
CA ASP A 35 -3.61 -11.37 -2.50
C ASP A 35 -3.20 -9.88 -2.62
N ARG A 36 -1.91 -9.61 -2.39
CA ARG A 36 -1.32 -8.26 -2.46
C ARG A 36 -1.64 -7.55 -3.77
N ALA A 37 -1.59 -8.26 -4.89
CA ALA A 37 -1.90 -7.70 -6.20
C ALA A 37 -3.35 -7.19 -6.31
N ASP A 38 -4.30 -7.89 -5.70
CA ASP A 38 -5.71 -7.47 -5.68
C ASP A 38 -5.90 -6.23 -4.79
N VAL A 39 -5.19 -6.17 -3.66
CA VAL A 39 -5.16 -4.97 -2.81
C VAL A 39 -4.65 -3.76 -3.60
N VAL A 40 -3.56 -3.92 -4.36
CA VAL A 40 -3.00 -2.87 -5.22
C VAL A 40 -3.98 -2.50 -6.34
N ALA A 41 -4.71 -3.45 -6.91
CA ALA A 41 -5.75 -3.16 -7.90
C ALA A 41 -6.89 -2.30 -7.30
N ILE A 42 -7.23 -2.50 -6.03
CA ILE A 42 -8.29 -1.76 -5.32
C ILE A 42 -7.82 -0.37 -4.86
N LEU A 43 -6.66 -0.28 -4.20
CA LEU A 43 -6.17 0.95 -3.56
C LEU A 43 -5.20 1.75 -4.43
N GLY A 44 -4.64 1.16 -5.48
CA GLY A 44 -3.48 1.69 -6.20
C GLY A 44 -2.16 1.23 -5.57
N GLU A 45 -1.06 1.81 -6.03
CA GLU A 45 0.26 1.55 -5.48
C GLU A 45 0.39 2.09 -4.05
N PRO A 46 1.07 1.36 -3.14
CA PRO A 46 1.35 1.88 -1.82
C PRO A 46 2.32 3.06 -1.90
N THR A 47 2.19 3.98 -0.96
CA THR A 47 3.10 5.12 -0.80
C THR A 47 4.40 4.68 -0.12
N GLU A 48 4.34 3.65 0.72
CA GLU A 48 5.47 3.15 1.50
C GLU A 48 5.34 1.64 1.74
N MET A 49 6.48 0.94 1.70
CA MET A 49 6.57 -0.48 2.04
C MET A 49 7.22 -0.63 3.42
N ILE A 50 6.52 -1.31 4.34
CA ILE A 50 7.05 -1.62 5.67
C ILE A 50 7.72 -2.99 5.58
N SER A 51 9.04 -3.00 5.66
CA SER A 51 9.82 -4.25 5.73
C SER A 51 9.90 -4.70 7.18
N GLY A 52 9.55 -5.95 7.46
CA GLY A 52 9.59 -6.51 8.81
C GLY A 52 9.43 -8.02 8.81
N SER A 53 9.43 -8.60 10.01
CA SER A 53 9.00 -9.98 10.23
C SER A 53 7.76 -9.99 11.10
N LEU A 54 6.60 -10.17 10.47
CA LEU A 54 5.39 -10.59 11.17
C LEU A 54 5.51 -12.09 11.45
N MET A 55 5.51 -12.46 12.73
CA MET A 55 5.52 -13.87 13.19
C MET A 55 6.70 -14.73 12.69
N GLY A 56 7.88 -14.13 12.48
CA GLY A 56 9.11 -14.87 12.13
C GLY A 56 9.21 -15.30 10.66
N GLU A 57 8.21 -15.03 9.83
CA GLU A 57 8.30 -15.10 8.37
C GLU A 57 8.69 -13.73 7.79
N SER A 58 9.07 -13.68 6.50
CA SER A 58 9.19 -12.42 5.75
C SER A 58 7.78 -11.84 5.55
N GLY A 59 7.24 -11.27 6.61
CA GLY A 59 5.92 -10.65 6.67
C GLY A 59 6.08 -9.16 6.89
N GLY A 60 5.73 -8.38 5.87
CA GLY A 60 5.80 -6.92 5.88
C GLY A 60 4.42 -6.28 5.86
N GLY A 61 4.40 -4.96 5.74
CA GLY A 61 3.19 -4.19 5.50
C GLY A 61 3.35 -3.26 4.30
N ALA A 62 2.26 -2.62 3.93
CA ALA A 62 2.30 -1.50 3.01
C ALA A 62 1.34 -0.41 3.49
N VAL A 63 1.72 0.84 3.22
CA VAL A 63 0.96 2.03 3.62
C VAL A 63 0.51 2.77 2.38
N TRP A 64 -0.77 3.09 2.34
CA TRP A 64 -1.35 4.02 1.37
C TRP A 64 -1.70 5.31 2.10
N ARG A 65 -1.20 6.44 1.60
CA ARG A 65 -1.54 7.77 2.11
C ARG A 65 -2.17 8.62 1.03
N GLN A 66 -3.27 9.28 1.35
CA GLN A 66 -3.88 10.28 0.49
C GLN A 66 -4.67 11.31 1.30
N GLY A 67 -4.20 12.57 1.28
CA GLY A 67 -4.70 13.60 2.19
C GLY A 67 -4.61 13.14 3.64
N ASP A 68 -5.68 13.34 4.41
CA ASP A 68 -5.76 12.94 5.82
C ASP A 68 -6.16 11.46 6.03
N THR A 69 -6.10 10.63 4.99
CA THR A 69 -6.43 9.21 5.07
C THR A 69 -5.19 8.35 4.91
N VAL A 70 -4.97 7.46 5.88
CA VAL A 70 -3.88 6.49 5.88
C VAL A 70 -4.48 5.10 6.02
N VAL A 71 -4.10 4.20 5.13
CA VAL A 71 -4.45 2.77 5.20
C VAL A 71 -3.15 1.98 5.37
N VAL A 72 -3.13 1.09 6.36
CA VAL A 72 -2.03 0.16 6.59
C VAL A 72 -2.55 -1.26 6.39
N ILE A 73 -1.93 -2.02 5.51
CA ILE A 73 -2.22 -3.44 5.30
C ILE A 73 -0.99 -4.24 5.69
N GLN A 74 -1.19 -5.24 6.54
CA GLN A 74 -0.17 -6.19 6.96
C GLN A 74 -0.30 -7.46 6.13
N PHE A 75 0.83 -8.01 5.71
CA PHE A 75 0.89 -9.20 4.85
C PHE A 75 1.71 -10.30 5.50
N ALA A 76 1.15 -11.51 5.53
CA ALA A 76 1.90 -12.74 5.78
C ALA A 76 2.21 -13.37 4.41
N GLY A 77 3.48 -13.30 3.99
CA GLY A 77 3.86 -13.53 2.60
C GLY A 77 3.19 -12.53 1.65
N ASP A 78 2.35 -13.03 0.75
CA ASP A 78 1.59 -12.21 -0.22
C ASP A 78 0.10 -12.05 0.12
N ARG A 79 -0.34 -12.51 1.29
CA ARG A 79 -1.75 -12.48 1.69
C ARG A 79 -2.00 -11.50 2.83
N VAL A 80 -3.15 -10.82 2.80
CA VAL A 80 -3.58 -9.92 3.86
C VAL A 80 -3.73 -10.68 5.18
N ALA A 81 -3.00 -10.24 6.19
CA ALA A 81 -3.08 -10.74 7.57
C ALA A 81 -3.78 -9.76 8.51
N GLY A 82 -3.87 -8.48 8.12
CA GLY A 82 -4.57 -7.47 8.89
C GLY A 82 -4.66 -6.15 8.15
N LYS A 83 -5.63 -5.31 8.54
CA LYS A 83 -5.84 -4.00 7.94
C LYS A 83 -6.25 -2.94 8.96
N GLN A 84 -5.79 -1.71 8.75
CA GLN A 84 -6.15 -0.55 9.56
C GLN A 84 -6.37 0.66 8.67
N ILE A 85 -7.33 1.52 9.02
CA ILE A 85 -7.57 2.80 8.35
C ILE A 85 -7.68 3.90 9.40
N VAL A 86 -6.97 5.00 9.16
CA VAL A 86 -7.01 6.22 9.97
C VAL A 86 -7.50 7.35 9.05
N LYS A 87 -8.46 8.15 9.51
CA LYS A 87 -9.04 9.28 8.76
C LYS A 87 -9.06 10.55 9.61
N GLY A 88 -8.66 11.67 9.02
CA GLY A 88 -8.89 13.02 9.55
C GLY A 88 -7.89 13.49 10.62
N ARG A 89 -8.18 14.69 11.18
CA ARG A 89 -7.40 15.59 12.06
C ARG A 89 -6.44 14.97 13.09
N ALA A 90 -6.59 13.70 13.48
CA ALA A 90 -5.67 13.01 14.38
C ALA A 90 -4.26 12.84 13.81
N VAL A 91 -4.12 12.70 12.48
CA VAL A 91 -2.80 12.63 11.83
C VAL A 91 -2.08 13.97 11.92
N GLY A 92 -2.77 15.06 11.57
CA GLY A 92 -2.20 16.42 11.63
C GLY A 92 -2.13 17.05 13.01
N LEU A 93 -2.65 16.42 14.08
CA LEU A 93 -2.51 16.92 15.47
C LEU A 93 -1.09 16.67 16.01
N LEU A 94 -0.41 15.63 15.50
CA LEU A 94 0.96 15.28 15.88
C LEU A 94 2.01 16.18 15.22
N ASP A 95 1.69 16.78 14.07
CA ASP A 95 2.55 17.76 13.38
C ASP A 95 2.73 19.08 14.15
N TRP A 96 1.93 19.36 15.20
CA TRP A 96 2.06 20.55 16.05
C TRP A 96 2.92 20.33 17.30
N LEU A 97 3.43 19.10 17.49
CA LEU A 97 4.28 18.74 18.62
C LEU A 97 5.79 18.71 18.27
N GLU A 98 6.17 19.12 17.06
CA GLU A 98 7.56 19.33 16.63
C GLU A 98 7.93 20.82 16.48
#